data_AF-A0A453B0P9-F1
#
_entry.id   AF-A0A453B0P9-F1
#
_cell.length_a   1.000
_cell.length_b   1.000
_cell.length_c   1.000
_cell.angle_alpha   90.00
_cell.angle_beta   90.00
_cell.angle_gamma   90.00
#
_symmetry.space_group_name_H-M   'P 1'
#
loop_
_entity.id
_entity.type
_entity.pdbx_description
1 polymer ?
#
loop_
_entity_poly.entity_id
_entity_poly.type
_entity_poly.pdbx_seq_one_letter_code
_entity_poly.pdbx_strand_id
1 'polypeptide(L)'
;QNFAVNDTASLLTRVQKMFFDYHFKVEQEAGSATFSFFSFNGTAGVWRTAAIKEAGGWKDRTTVEDMDLAVRATLKGWKFVYVGDIRVKSELPSTYKAYCRQQFRWSCGGAHLFRKVAKDILTAKDVSLIKKFHMLYSFFLVRRVMAPTVACILYNIILPISVMIPELFLPVWGIAYIPTVLLVVTAIRHPKNLHILPFWILFESVMTMHRMRAALSGLFELSEFNEWVVTKKTGNNFEDNEVPLLQKTRKRLRDRVNFREIVFSAFLFFCASYNLVFPGKTSYYFNLYLQGLAFVCLGLNFTGTCSCCQ
;
A
#
# COMPACT_ATOMS: atom_id res chain seq x y z
N GLN A 1 5.24 -20.82 10.08
CA GLN A 1 6.39 -20.36 9.27
C GLN A 1 6.02 -19.12 8.45
N ASN A 2 6.98 -18.21 8.23
CA ASN A 2 6.80 -16.92 7.54
C ASN A 2 6.61 -17.13 6.02
N PHE A 3 5.68 -16.39 5.39
CA PHE A 3 5.50 -16.42 3.93
C PHE A 3 6.57 -15.59 3.21
N ALA A 4 7.07 -14.54 3.84
CA ALA A 4 8.15 -13.71 3.33
C ALA A 4 9.51 -14.23 3.81
N VAL A 5 10.43 -14.53 2.88
CA VAL A 5 11.75 -15.11 3.19
C VAL A 5 12.76 -14.10 3.73
N ASN A 6 12.60 -12.83 3.38
CA ASN A 6 13.48 -11.73 3.75
C ASN A 6 12.82 -10.78 4.77
N ASP A 7 11.86 -11.26 5.54
CA ASP A 7 11.05 -10.42 6.43
C ASP A 7 11.85 -9.82 7.59
N THR A 8 12.95 -10.44 8.00
CA THR A 8 13.84 -9.96 9.05
C THR A 8 14.98 -9.05 8.57
N ALA A 9 15.16 -8.91 7.24
CA ALA A 9 16.35 -8.30 6.62
C ALA A 9 16.50 -6.79 6.89
N SER A 10 15.40 -6.05 7.04
CA SER A 10 15.42 -4.62 7.38
C SER A 10 14.16 -4.19 8.13
N LEU A 11 14.17 -2.97 8.68
CA LEU A 11 12.95 -2.39 9.27
C LEU A 11 11.83 -2.31 8.21
N LEU A 12 12.19 -1.95 6.98
CA LEU A 12 11.25 -1.87 5.86
C LEU A 12 10.58 -3.21 5.56
N THR A 13 11.33 -4.33 5.52
CA THR A 13 10.73 -5.65 5.26
C THR A 13 9.83 -6.12 6.40
N ARG A 14 10.18 -5.78 7.66
CA ARG A 14 9.34 -6.09 8.84
C ARG A 14 8.01 -5.34 8.81
N VAL A 15 8.04 -4.04 8.48
CA VAL A 15 6.83 -3.21 8.34
C VAL A 15 5.98 -3.69 7.18
N GLN A 16 6.59 -4.02 6.04
CA GLN A 16 5.88 -4.60 4.89
C GLN A 16 5.18 -5.91 5.24
N LYS A 17 5.84 -6.80 5.98
CA LYS A 17 5.25 -8.08 6.41
C LYS A 17 3.92 -7.86 7.15
N MET A 18 3.86 -6.89 8.06
CA MET A 18 2.63 -6.57 8.81
C MET A 18 1.48 -6.17 7.87
N PHE A 19 1.77 -5.34 6.86
CA PHE A 19 0.78 -4.96 5.85
C PHE A 19 0.28 -6.16 5.04
N PHE A 20 1.18 -7.02 4.57
CA PHE A 20 0.81 -8.20 3.78
C PHE A 20 0.06 -9.25 4.60
N ASP A 21 0.45 -9.48 5.86
CA ASP A 21 -0.26 -10.39 6.76
C ASP A 21 -1.73 -9.96 6.92
N TYR A 22 -1.98 -8.67 7.11
CA TYR A 22 -3.35 -8.12 7.16
C TYR A 22 -4.08 -8.31 5.82
N HIS A 23 -3.44 -7.95 4.70
CA HIS A 23 -4.05 -8.08 3.38
C HIS A 23 -4.48 -9.53 3.06
N PHE A 24 -3.62 -10.51 3.28
CA PHE A 24 -3.95 -11.90 2.96
C PHE A 24 -4.94 -12.52 3.97
N LYS A 25 -4.65 -12.45 5.27
CA LYS A 25 -5.43 -13.18 6.30
C LYS A 25 -6.72 -12.50 6.73
N VAL A 26 -6.86 -11.19 6.49
CA VAL A 26 -8.07 -10.48 6.86
C VAL A 26 -8.84 -10.16 5.61
N GLU A 27 -8.22 -9.46 4.66
CA GLU A 27 -8.98 -8.94 3.54
C GLU A 27 -9.37 -9.99 2.50
N GLN A 28 -8.42 -10.85 2.08
CA GLN A 28 -8.74 -11.89 1.09
C GLN A 28 -9.59 -13.00 1.69
N GLU A 29 -9.30 -13.40 2.93
CA GLU A 29 -10.09 -14.41 3.63
C GLU A 29 -11.53 -13.96 3.83
N ALA A 30 -11.77 -12.73 4.30
CA ALA A 30 -13.11 -12.17 4.43
C ALA A 30 -13.81 -12.03 3.06
N GLY A 31 -13.10 -11.54 2.04
CA GLY A 31 -13.67 -11.42 0.68
C GLY A 31 -14.07 -12.78 0.09
N SER A 32 -13.23 -13.80 0.28
CA SER A 32 -13.51 -15.19 -0.08
C SER A 32 -14.75 -15.73 0.64
N ALA A 33 -14.79 -15.60 1.97
CA ALA A 33 -15.86 -16.16 2.79
C ALA A 33 -17.22 -15.47 2.55
N THR A 34 -17.25 -14.14 2.45
CA THR A 34 -18.49 -13.37 2.38
C THR A 34 -19.01 -13.17 0.95
N PHE A 35 -18.12 -12.97 -0.02
CA PHE A 35 -18.50 -12.60 -1.38
C PHE A 35 -17.98 -13.57 -2.46
N SER A 36 -17.23 -14.59 -2.07
CA SER A 36 -16.48 -15.47 -3.00
C SER A 36 -15.68 -14.66 -4.01
N PHE A 37 -15.08 -13.54 -3.55
CA PHE A 37 -14.35 -12.60 -4.37
C PHE A 37 -13.21 -11.96 -3.59
N PHE A 38 -12.02 -11.95 -4.18
CA PHE A 38 -10.90 -11.12 -3.76
C PHE A 38 -10.03 -10.80 -4.98
N SER A 39 -9.16 -9.79 -4.86
CA SER A 39 -8.16 -9.49 -5.87
C SER A 39 -7.17 -10.64 -6.00
N PHE A 40 -7.06 -11.26 -7.16
CA PHE A 40 -5.92 -12.12 -7.41
C PHE A 40 -4.65 -11.26 -7.48
N ASN A 41 -3.57 -11.71 -6.82
CA ASN A 41 -2.31 -10.95 -6.65
C ASN A 41 -1.19 -11.47 -7.57
N GLY A 42 -1.56 -12.08 -8.70
CA GLY A 42 -0.65 -12.49 -9.78
C GLY A 42 0.23 -13.71 -9.47
N THR A 43 0.23 -14.21 -8.24
CA THR A 43 1.03 -15.36 -7.81
C THR A 43 0.29 -16.19 -6.75
N ALA A 44 0.81 -17.37 -6.44
CA ALA A 44 0.31 -18.24 -5.35
C ALA A 44 -1.20 -18.57 -5.44
N GLY A 45 -1.71 -18.80 -6.65
CA GLY A 45 -3.07 -19.29 -6.85
C GLY A 45 -3.19 -20.22 -8.06
N VAL A 46 -4.25 -21.02 -8.05
CA VAL A 46 -4.55 -22.01 -9.08
C VAL A 46 -5.85 -21.62 -9.77
N TRP A 47 -5.85 -21.67 -11.09
CA TRP A 47 -6.99 -21.34 -11.92
C TRP A 47 -7.50 -22.56 -12.66
N ARG A 48 -8.83 -22.73 -12.69
CA ARG A 48 -9.44 -23.64 -13.65
C ARG A 48 -9.29 -23.05 -15.04
N THR A 49 -8.85 -23.85 -16.00
CA THR A 49 -8.69 -23.41 -17.40
C THR A 49 -10.00 -22.89 -17.99
N ALA A 50 -11.14 -23.51 -17.62
CA ALA A 50 -12.47 -23.04 -18.01
C ALA A 50 -12.74 -21.60 -17.52
N ALA A 51 -12.39 -21.28 -16.28
CA ALA A 51 -12.58 -19.94 -15.71
C ALA A 51 -11.83 -18.86 -16.51
N ILE A 52 -10.58 -19.16 -16.89
CA ILE A 52 -9.78 -18.24 -17.72
C ILE A 52 -10.42 -18.06 -19.10
N LYS A 53 -10.83 -19.16 -19.75
CA LYS A 53 -11.44 -19.14 -21.08
C LYS A 53 -12.76 -18.37 -21.10
N GLU A 54 -13.66 -18.66 -20.16
CA GLU A 54 -14.98 -18.02 -20.04
C GLU A 54 -14.90 -16.54 -19.66
N ALA A 55 -13.89 -16.16 -18.87
CA ALA A 55 -13.61 -14.76 -18.57
C ALA A 55 -13.05 -13.98 -19.77
N GLY A 56 -12.65 -14.66 -20.85
CA GLY A 56 -12.06 -14.06 -22.04
C GLY A 56 -10.54 -13.85 -21.95
N GLY A 57 -9.84 -14.69 -21.18
CA GLY A 57 -8.38 -14.70 -21.10
C GLY A 57 -7.75 -13.52 -20.37
N TRP A 58 -6.43 -13.40 -20.49
CA TRP A 58 -5.64 -12.28 -19.99
C TRP A 58 -5.79 -11.08 -20.91
N LYS A 59 -5.94 -9.88 -20.35
CA LYS A 59 -6.05 -8.62 -21.09
C LYS A 59 -4.99 -7.65 -20.60
N ASP A 60 -4.35 -6.94 -21.51
CA ASP A 60 -3.27 -5.98 -21.28
C ASP A 60 -3.77 -4.55 -20.99
N ARG A 61 -5.08 -4.37 -20.84
CA ARG A 61 -5.72 -3.05 -20.67
C ARG A 61 -5.37 -2.32 -19.37
N THR A 62 -4.78 -2.99 -18.38
CA THR A 62 -4.34 -2.39 -17.11
C THR A 62 -3.04 -3.04 -16.62
N THR A 63 -2.34 -2.38 -15.69
CA THR A 63 -1.15 -2.93 -15.01
C THR A 63 -1.48 -3.93 -13.87
N VAL A 64 -2.74 -4.32 -13.77
CA VAL A 64 -3.30 -5.27 -12.79
C VAL A 64 -4.20 -6.26 -13.53
N GLU A 65 -3.63 -6.91 -14.54
CA GLU A 65 -4.29 -7.88 -15.42
C GLU A 65 -4.87 -9.09 -14.65
N ASP A 66 -4.23 -9.44 -13.53
CA ASP A 66 -4.63 -10.44 -12.57
C ASP A 66 -5.94 -10.08 -11.85
N MET A 67 -6.04 -8.84 -11.38
CA MET A 67 -7.25 -8.31 -10.76
C MET A 67 -8.38 -8.16 -11.78
N ASP A 68 -8.06 -7.74 -13.01
CA ASP A 68 -9.03 -7.65 -14.11
C ASP A 68 -9.65 -9.02 -14.42
N LEU A 69 -8.81 -10.04 -14.56
CA LEU A 69 -9.26 -11.41 -14.77
C LEU A 69 -10.12 -11.91 -13.60
N ALA A 70 -9.74 -11.58 -12.35
CA ALA A 70 -10.51 -11.94 -11.17
C ALA A 70 -11.93 -11.33 -11.17
N VAL A 71 -12.04 -10.05 -11.53
CA VAL A 71 -13.34 -9.39 -11.67
C VAL A 71 -14.16 -10.06 -12.77
N ARG A 72 -13.61 -10.24 -13.97
CA ARG A 72 -14.35 -10.83 -15.10
C ARG A 72 -14.81 -12.26 -14.82
N ALA A 73 -13.96 -13.10 -14.25
CA ALA A 73 -14.34 -14.45 -13.85
C ALA A 73 -15.45 -14.44 -12.80
N THR A 74 -15.39 -13.51 -11.85
CA THR A 74 -16.45 -13.32 -10.83
C THR A 74 -17.78 -12.94 -11.45
N LEU A 75 -17.78 -12.07 -12.48
CA LEU A 75 -18.99 -11.70 -13.21
C LEU A 75 -19.57 -12.86 -14.04
N LYS A 76 -18.77 -13.90 -14.31
CA LYS A 76 -19.19 -15.17 -14.93
C LYS A 76 -19.61 -16.24 -13.91
N GLY A 77 -19.74 -15.87 -12.63
CA GLY A 77 -20.20 -16.79 -11.57
C GLY A 77 -19.10 -17.64 -10.94
N TRP A 78 -17.84 -17.49 -11.34
CA TRP A 78 -16.72 -18.19 -10.70
C TRP A 78 -16.50 -17.69 -9.27
N LYS A 79 -16.16 -18.64 -8.39
CA LYS A 79 -15.94 -18.38 -6.96
C LYS A 79 -14.45 -18.41 -6.64
N PHE A 80 -14.00 -17.37 -5.96
CA PHE A 80 -12.63 -17.25 -5.47
C PHE A 80 -12.56 -17.78 -4.04
N VAL A 81 -11.69 -18.76 -3.80
CA VAL A 81 -11.50 -19.41 -2.51
C VAL A 81 -10.08 -19.13 -2.01
N TYR A 82 -9.97 -18.49 -0.86
CA TYR A 82 -8.71 -18.28 -0.16
C TYR A 82 -8.41 -19.50 0.72
N VAL A 83 -7.19 -20.04 0.61
CA VAL A 83 -6.74 -21.20 1.38
C VAL A 83 -5.58 -20.77 2.28
N GLY A 84 -5.88 -20.47 3.55
CA GLY A 84 -4.90 -19.94 4.50
C GLY A 84 -3.87 -20.96 5.03
N ASP A 85 -4.15 -22.26 4.86
CA ASP A 85 -3.29 -23.34 5.36
C ASP A 85 -2.08 -23.60 4.46
N ILE A 86 -2.18 -23.24 3.17
CA ILE A 86 -1.09 -23.41 2.20
C ILE A 86 -0.27 -22.13 2.16
N ARG A 87 1.06 -22.26 2.31
CA ARG A 87 1.98 -21.11 2.33
C ARG A 87 2.96 -21.21 1.17
N VAL A 88 3.10 -20.11 0.45
CA VAL A 88 4.09 -19.97 -0.63
C VAL A 88 5.15 -18.96 -0.20
N LYS A 89 6.42 -19.32 -0.42
CA LYS A 89 7.54 -18.42 -0.16
C LYS A 89 7.51 -17.24 -1.14
N SER A 90 7.63 -16.03 -0.62
CA SER A 90 7.69 -14.79 -1.39
C SER A 90 8.81 -13.89 -0.88
N GLU A 91 9.24 -12.95 -1.71
CA GLU A 91 10.28 -11.97 -1.38
C GLU A 91 9.68 -10.56 -1.39
N LEU A 92 9.93 -9.81 -0.32
CA LEU A 92 9.50 -8.43 -0.18
C LEU A 92 10.51 -7.47 -0.83
N PRO A 93 10.07 -6.33 -1.41
CA PRO A 93 10.97 -5.28 -1.85
C PRO A 93 12.00 -4.88 -0.78
N SER A 94 13.28 -5.03 -1.10
CA SER A 94 14.40 -4.79 -0.16
C SER A 94 14.81 -3.31 -0.01
N THR A 95 14.33 -2.45 -0.91
CA THR A 95 14.61 -1.01 -0.94
C THR A 95 13.33 -0.18 -0.97
N TYR A 96 13.35 1.00 -0.35
CA TYR A 96 12.18 1.87 -0.28
C TYR A 96 11.70 2.29 -1.66
N LYS A 97 12.61 2.64 -2.57
CA LYS A 97 12.28 2.98 -3.96
C LYS A 97 11.57 1.85 -4.71
N ALA A 98 11.99 0.60 -4.52
CA ALA A 98 11.32 -0.56 -5.12
C ALA A 98 9.93 -0.76 -4.53
N TYR A 99 9.79 -0.58 -3.21
CA TYR A 99 8.49 -0.64 -2.55
C TYR A 99 7.53 0.45 -3.06
N CYS A 100 7.96 1.71 -3.14
CA CYS A 100 7.13 2.81 -3.64
C CYS A 100 6.67 2.58 -5.09
N ARG A 101 7.53 2.02 -5.96
CA ARG A 101 7.15 1.65 -7.32
C ARG A 101 6.09 0.55 -7.36
N GLN A 102 6.25 -0.47 -6.53
CA GLN A 102 5.27 -1.56 -6.43
C GLN A 102 3.92 -1.05 -5.92
N GLN A 103 3.93 -0.23 -4.87
CA GLN A 103 2.71 0.37 -4.31
C GLN A 103 2.04 1.32 -5.30
N PHE A 104 2.82 2.12 -6.03
CA PHE A 104 2.32 2.98 -7.08
C PHE A 104 1.56 2.16 -8.13
N ARG A 105 2.18 1.10 -8.66
CA ARG A 105 1.52 0.22 -9.64
C ARG A 105 0.21 -0.39 -9.12
N TRP A 106 0.20 -0.90 -7.90
CA TRP A 106 -0.99 -1.54 -7.34
C TRP A 106 -2.15 -0.56 -7.09
N SER A 107 -1.84 0.63 -6.57
CA SER A 107 -2.85 1.67 -6.36
C SER A 107 -3.33 2.29 -7.68
N CYS A 108 -2.41 2.62 -8.57
CA CYS A 108 -2.68 3.22 -9.87
C CYS A 108 -3.46 2.27 -10.79
N GLY A 109 -2.98 1.04 -10.93
CA GLY A 109 -3.65 0.00 -11.71
C GLY A 109 -5.05 -0.32 -11.18
N GLY A 110 -5.21 -0.43 -9.85
CA GLY A 110 -6.53 -0.67 -9.23
C GLY A 110 -7.54 0.46 -9.48
N ALA A 111 -7.10 1.73 -9.36
CA ALA A 111 -7.96 2.88 -9.61
C ALA A 111 -8.34 3.04 -11.10
N HIS A 112 -7.41 2.72 -12.01
CA HIS A 112 -7.71 2.70 -13.44
C HIS A 112 -8.65 1.55 -13.81
N LEU A 113 -8.40 0.35 -13.26
CA LEU A 113 -9.25 -0.81 -13.49
C LEU A 113 -10.70 -0.51 -13.08
N PHE A 114 -10.91 0.17 -11.96
CA PHE A 114 -12.25 0.58 -11.51
C PHE A 114 -13.04 1.27 -12.62
N ARG A 115 -12.44 2.23 -13.35
CA ARG A 115 -13.11 2.92 -14.48
C ARG A 115 -13.51 1.94 -15.59
N LYS A 116 -12.65 0.98 -15.89
CA LYS A 116 -12.85 0.02 -16.98
C LYS A 116 -13.90 -1.03 -16.64
N VAL A 117 -14.00 -1.45 -15.37
CA VAL A 117 -14.92 -2.53 -14.97
C VAL A 117 -16.20 -2.05 -14.29
N ALA A 118 -16.33 -0.77 -13.93
CA ALA A 118 -17.51 -0.26 -13.24
C ALA A 118 -18.81 -0.53 -14.00
N LYS A 119 -18.82 -0.25 -15.30
CA LYS A 119 -19.98 -0.52 -16.17
C LYS A 119 -20.27 -2.01 -16.30
N ASP A 120 -19.23 -2.83 -16.43
CA ASP A 120 -19.35 -4.28 -16.54
C ASP A 120 -19.98 -4.88 -15.26
N ILE A 121 -19.56 -4.40 -14.08
CA ILE A 121 -20.12 -4.86 -12.80
C ILE A 121 -21.59 -4.42 -12.64
N LEU A 122 -21.92 -3.17 -13.00
CA LEU A 122 -23.29 -2.65 -12.91
C LEU A 122 -24.25 -3.44 -13.81
N THR A 123 -23.83 -3.72 -15.04
CA THR A 123 -24.64 -4.37 -16.08
C THR A 123 -24.70 -5.90 -15.99
N ALA A 124 -23.85 -6.53 -15.18
CA ALA A 124 -23.85 -7.98 -15.02
C ALA A 124 -25.20 -8.52 -14.49
N LYS A 125 -25.87 -9.39 -15.22
CA LYS A 125 -27.21 -9.90 -14.84
C LYS A 125 -27.15 -10.94 -13.74
N ASP A 126 -26.13 -11.80 -13.77
CA ASP A 126 -26.04 -13.01 -12.93
C ASP A 126 -25.30 -12.77 -11.60
N VAL A 127 -25.21 -11.51 -11.15
CA VAL A 127 -24.51 -11.12 -9.92
C VAL A 127 -25.48 -10.41 -8.98
N SER A 128 -25.53 -10.85 -7.72
CA SER A 128 -26.40 -10.26 -6.70
C SER A 128 -26.08 -8.78 -6.45
N LEU A 129 -27.10 -7.99 -6.12
CA LEU A 129 -26.95 -6.56 -5.86
C LEU A 129 -25.95 -6.27 -4.73
N ILE A 130 -25.96 -7.08 -3.68
CA ILE A 130 -25.03 -6.95 -2.55
C ILE A 130 -23.59 -7.17 -3.01
N LYS A 131 -23.34 -8.17 -3.86
CA LYS A 131 -22.00 -8.43 -4.40
C LYS A 131 -21.54 -7.32 -5.34
N LYS A 132 -22.42 -6.78 -6.18
CA LYS A 132 -22.13 -5.59 -7.00
C LYS A 132 -21.78 -4.38 -6.14
N PHE A 133 -22.57 -4.11 -5.10
CA PHE A 133 -22.30 -3.03 -4.16
C PHE A 133 -20.96 -3.22 -3.47
N HIS A 134 -20.66 -4.42 -2.96
CA HIS A 134 -19.36 -4.74 -2.38
C HIS A 134 -18.20 -4.47 -3.36
N MET A 135 -18.29 -4.97 -4.60
CA MET A 135 -17.25 -4.79 -5.60
C MET A 135 -17.04 -3.31 -5.97
N LEU A 136 -18.11 -2.58 -6.26
CA LEU A 136 -18.04 -1.18 -6.71
C LEU A 136 -17.70 -0.23 -5.55
N TYR A 137 -18.47 -0.30 -4.47
CA TYR A 137 -18.36 0.65 -3.37
C TYR A 137 -17.22 0.27 -2.43
N SER A 138 -17.24 -0.91 -1.81
CA SER A 138 -16.25 -1.28 -0.78
C SER A 138 -14.88 -1.57 -1.38
N PHE A 139 -14.81 -2.44 -2.39
CA PHE A 139 -13.56 -2.95 -2.93
C PHE A 139 -12.85 -1.96 -3.86
N PHE A 140 -13.56 -1.32 -4.81
CA PHE A 140 -12.95 -0.35 -5.71
C PHE A 140 -12.97 1.08 -5.16
N LEU A 141 -14.14 1.68 -4.99
CA LEU A 141 -14.25 3.11 -4.66
C LEU A 141 -13.62 3.43 -3.30
N VAL A 142 -14.11 2.81 -2.23
CA VAL A 142 -13.65 3.09 -0.87
C VAL A 142 -12.19 2.68 -0.72
N ARG A 143 -11.85 1.42 -1.00
CA ARG A 143 -10.51 0.92 -0.70
C ARG A 143 -9.42 1.44 -1.64
N ARG A 144 -9.66 1.50 -2.96
CA ARG A 144 -8.61 1.87 -3.93
C ARG A 144 -8.51 3.37 -4.17
N VAL A 145 -9.58 4.14 -3.93
CA VAL A 145 -9.63 5.58 -4.22
C VAL A 145 -9.82 6.41 -2.95
N MET A 146 -10.94 6.24 -2.23
CA MET A 146 -11.30 7.16 -1.14
C MET A 146 -10.42 7.01 0.09
N ALA A 147 -10.17 5.79 0.58
CA ALA A 147 -9.41 5.53 1.79
C ALA A 147 -7.98 6.13 1.75
N PRO A 148 -7.14 5.87 0.71
CA PRO A 148 -5.82 6.49 0.65
C PRO A 148 -5.91 8.02 0.48
N THR A 149 -6.91 8.53 -0.25
CA THR A 149 -7.09 9.97 -0.48
C THR A 149 -7.51 10.70 0.79
N VAL A 150 -8.54 10.23 1.48
CA VAL A 150 -9.04 10.79 2.73
C VAL A 150 -7.97 10.69 3.82
N ALA A 151 -7.28 9.55 3.94
CA ALA A 151 -6.20 9.40 4.92
C ALA A 151 -5.06 10.40 4.66
N CYS A 152 -4.63 10.54 3.41
CA CYS A 152 -3.59 11.51 3.08
C CYS A 152 -4.04 12.95 3.35
N ILE A 153 -5.24 13.34 2.90
CA ILE A 153 -5.76 14.69 3.13
C ILE A 153 -5.89 14.97 4.63
N LEU A 154 -6.44 14.03 5.41
CA LEU A 154 -6.65 14.22 6.84
C LEU A 154 -5.33 14.33 7.62
N TYR A 155 -4.44 13.35 7.49
CA TYR A 155 -3.25 13.24 8.34
C TYR A 155 -2.03 14.00 7.82
N ASN A 156 -1.89 14.16 6.51
CA ASN A 156 -0.75 14.87 5.93
C ASN A 156 -1.06 16.34 5.60
N ILE A 157 -2.33 16.74 5.41
CA ILE A 157 -2.66 18.12 5.00
C ILE A 157 -3.47 18.85 6.06
N ILE A 158 -4.65 18.35 6.41
CA ILE A 158 -5.58 19.01 7.35
C ILE A 158 -4.96 19.12 8.75
N LEU A 159 -4.38 18.02 9.28
CA LEU A 159 -3.80 18.01 10.62
C LEU A 159 -2.59 18.98 10.77
N PRO A 160 -1.61 19.04 9.85
CA PRO A 160 -0.55 20.04 9.93
C PRO A 160 -1.01 21.48 9.71
N ILE A 161 -2.04 21.72 8.88
CA ILE A 161 -2.57 23.07 8.66
C ILE A 161 -3.41 23.53 9.85
N SER A 162 -4.16 22.63 10.49
CA SER A 162 -5.03 23.01 11.61
C SER A 162 -4.27 23.52 12.81
N VAL A 163 -3.04 23.04 13.02
CA VAL A 163 -2.21 23.57 14.10
C VAL A 163 -1.72 25.00 13.85
N MET A 164 -1.83 25.50 12.60
CA MET A 164 -1.53 26.90 12.23
C MET A 164 -2.74 27.82 12.37
N ILE A 165 -3.95 27.26 12.51
CA ILE A 165 -5.22 27.99 12.54
C ILE A 165 -5.90 27.71 13.89
N PRO A 166 -5.72 28.59 14.90
CA PRO A 166 -6.22 28.36 16.27
C PRO A 166 -7.73 28.13 16.37
N GLU A 167 -8.50 28.63 15.41
CA GLU A 167 -9.96 28.52 15.34
C GLU A 167 -10.44 27.19 14.77
N LEU A 168 -9.57 26.41 14.12
CA LEU A 168 -9.95 25.16 13.46
C LEU A 168 -10.01 24.01 14.46
N PHE A 169 -11.22 23.64 14.87
CA PHE A 169 -11.45 22.44 15.67
C PHE A 169 -11.56 21.20 14.77
N LEU A 170 -10.65 20.24 14.97
CA LEU A 170 -10.74 18.95 14.29
C LEU A 170 -11.43 17.90 15.18
N PRO A 171 -12.30 17.05 14.60
CA PRO A 171 -13.00 16.04 15.36
C PRO A 171 -12.03 14.98 15.90
N VAL A 172 -12.03 14.81 17.24
CA VAL A 172 -11.15 13.86 17.96
C VAL A 172 -11.32 12.43 17.47
N TRP A 173 -12.54 12.03 17.09
CA TRP A 173 -12.81 10.69 16.58
C TRP A 173 -12.03 10.37 15.30
N GLY A 174 -11.86 11.37 14.42
CA GLY A 174 -11.15 11.21 13.15
C GLY A 174 -9.64 11.10 13.35
N ILE A 175 -9.07 11.90 14.26
CA ILE A 175 -7.62 11.99 14.45
C ILE A 175 -7.10 10.92 15.40
N ALA A 176 -7.82 10.64 16.49
CA ALA A 176 -7.33 9.79 17.56
C ALA A 176 -7.99 8.41 17.54
N TYR A 177 -9.32 8.33 17.43
CA TYR A 177 -9.99 7.04 17.59
C TYR A 177 -9.74 6.10 16.41
N ILE A 178 -9.78 6.59 15.17
CA ILE A 178 -9.52 5.75 14.00
C ILE A 178 -8.11 5.13 14.04
N PRO A 179 -7.01 5.89 14.19
CA PRO A 179 -5.68 5.31 14.27
C PRO A 179 -5.49 4.42 15.50
N THR A 180 -6.11 4.75 16.63
CA THR A 180 -6.03 3.93 17.84
C THR A 180 -6.70 2.59 17.63
N VAL A 181 -7.89 2.54 17.03
CA VAL A 181 -8.57 1.28 16.70
C VAL A 181 -7.72 0.46 15.73
N LEU A 182 -7.17 1.08 14.69
CA LEU A 182 -6.28 0.39 13.75
C LEU A 182 -5.02 -0.15 14.44
N LEU A 183 -4.41 0.62 15.35
CA LEU A 183 -3.27 0.19 16.15
C LEU A 183 -3.64 -1.01 17.03
N VAL A 184 -4.75 -0.95 17.76
CA VAL A 184 -5.19 -2.02 18.66
C VAL A 184 -5.48 -3.30 17.87
N VAL A 185 -6.21 -3.21 16.76
CA VAL A 185 -6.50 -4.36 15.88
C VAL A 185 -5.20 -4.97 15.36
N THR A 186 -4.25 -4.15 14.93
CA THR A 186 -2.95 -4.62 14.42
C THR A 186 -2.09 -5.21 15.54
N ALA A 187 -2.14 -4.65 16.75
CA ALA A 187 -1.43 -5.13 17.93
C ALA A 187 -1.91 -6.52 18.37
N ILE A 188 -3.23 -6.71 18.45
CA ILE A 188 -3.85 -7.99 18.80
C ILE A 188 -3.44 -9.09 17.79
N ARG A 189 -3.34 -8.74 16.50
CA ARG A 189 -2.94 -9.68 15.44
C ARG A 189 -1.45 -9.99 15.44
N HIS A 190 -0.60 -9.10 15.96
CA HIS A 190 0.85 -9.21 15.92
C HIS A 190 1.52 -8.98 17.29
N PRO A 191 1.21 -9.79 18.33
CA PRO A 191 1.69 -9.57 19.69
C PRO A 191 3.23 -9.69 19.81
N LYS A 192 3.88 -10.42 18.91
CA LYS A 192 5.36 -10.55 18.89
C LYS A 192 6.07 -9.33 18.29
N ASN A 193 5.35 -8.49 17.56
CA ASN A 193 5.90 -7.35 16.80
C ASN A 193 5.40 -6.00 17.33
N LEU A 194 4.98 -5.92 18.61
CA LEU A 194 4.47 -4.67 19.20
C LEU A 194 5.47 -3.52 19.09
N HIS A 195 6.76 -3.82 19.21
CA HIS A 195 7.85 -2.85 19.07
C HIS A 195 7.95 -2.23 17.66
N ILE A 196 7.34 -2.83 16.64
CA ILE A 196 7.34 -2.34 15.25
C ILE A 196 6.12 -1.45 14.96
N LEU A 197 5.05 -1.53 15.76
CA LEU A 197 3.80 -0.80 15.52
C LEU A 197 3.96 0.72 15.37
N PRO A 198 4.74 1.43 16.21
CA PRO A 198 4.93 2.87 16.05
C PRO A 198 5.55 3.22 14.69
N PHE A 199 6.53 2.42 14.26
CA PHE A 199 7.15 2.59 12.94
C PHE A 199 6.19 2.27 11.81
N TRP A 200 5.29 1.29 11.98
CA TRP A 200 4.28 0.96 10.98
C TRP A 200 3.28 2.10 10.77
N ILE A 201 2.79 2.76 11.83
CA ILE A 201 1.88 3.91 11.69
C ILE A 201 2.56 5.08 10.96
N LEU A 202 3.77 5.41 11.37
CA LEU A 202 4.55 6.46 10.75
C LEU A 202 4.83 6.14 9.27
N PHE A 203 5.15 4.89 8.96
CA PHE A 203 5.33 4.43 7.60
C PHE A 203 4.04 4.55 6.77
N GLU A 204 2.90 4.14 7.33
CA GLU A 204 1.59 4.26 6.69
C GLU A 204 1.25 5.73 6.39
N SER A 205 1.57 6.67 7.28
CA SER A 205 1.36 8.10 6.99
C SER A 205 2.11 8.57 5.74
N VAL A 206 3.36 8.13 5.54
CA VAL A 206 4.13 8.46 4.32
C VAL A 206 3.51 7.76 3.11
N MET A 207 3.14 6.50 3.26
CA MET A 207 2.59 5.70 2.17
C MET A 207 1.21 6.18 1.69
N THR A 208 0.39 6.79 2.55
CA THR A 208 -0.88 7.39 2.11
C THR A 208 -0.68 8.46 1.04
N MET A 209 0.39 9.25 1.10
CA MET A 209 0.74 10.24 0.05
C MET A 209 1.03 9.55 -1.29
N HIS A 210 1.86 8.51 -1.28
CA HIS A 210 2.17 7.74 -2.50
C HIS A 210 0.93 7.05 -3.08
N ARG A 211 0.11 6.43 -2.22
CA ARG A 211 -1.11 5.73 -2.64
C ARG A 211 -2.19 6.69 -3.14
N MET A 212 -2.37 7.85 -2.52
CA MET A 212 -3.27 8.90 -3.02
C MET A 212 -2.83 9.37 -4.40
N ARG A 213 -1.55 9.74 -4.56
CA ARG A 213 -1.02 10.16 -5.87
C ARG A 213 -1.23 9.10 -6.94
N ALA A 214 -0.90 7.85 -6.63
CA ALA A 214 -1.11 6.72 -7.54
C ALA A 214 -2.59 6.52 -7.89
N ALA A 215 -3.49 6.57 -6.92
CA ALA A 215 -4.93 6.42 -7.14
C ALA A 215 -5.49 7.54 -8.04
N LEU A 216 -5.09 8.80 -7.81
CA LEU A 216 -5.47 9.92 -8.66
C LEU A 216 -4.87 9.79 -10.08
N SER A 217 -3.60 9.40 -10.20
CA SER A 217 -2.97 9.14 -11.50
C SER A 217 -3.70 8.06 -12.31
N GLY A 218 -4.13 6.97 -11.66
CA GLY A 218 -4.91 5.91 -12.31
C GLY A 218 -6.34 6.32 -12.67
N LEU A 219 -6.98 7.10 -11.80
CA LEU A 219 -8.35 7.58 -12.00
C LEU A 219 -8.46 8.66 -13.08
N PHE A 220 -7.42 9.48 -13.26
CA PHE A 220 -7.37 10.55 -14.26
C PHE A 220 -6.48 10.23 -15.47
N GLU A 221 -5.92 9.02 -15.55
CA GLU A 221 -5.09 8.55 -16.67
C GLU A 221 -3.91 9.51 -16.97
N LEU A 222 -3.24 9.99 -15.91
CA LEU A 222 -2.08 10.88 -16.04
C LEU A 222 -0.87 10.15 -16.66
N SER A 223 0.07 10.90 -17.24
CA SER A 223 1.22 10.37 -18.01
C SER A 223 2.06 9.29 -17.31
N GLU A 224 2.07 9.26 -15.98
CA GLU A 224 2.79 8.29 -15.15
C GLU A 224 2.10 6.92 -15.04
N PHE A 225 0.92 6.74 -15.66
CA PHE A 225 0.06 5.56 -15.52
C PHE A 225 0.69 4.26 -16.07
N ASN A 226 1.51 4.33 -17.13
CA ASN A 226 1.98 3.17 -17.89
C ASN A 226 3.41 2.68 -17.57
N GLU A 227 4.08 3.22 -16.54
CA GLU A 227 5.47 2.82 -16.27
C GLU A 227 5.55 1.46 -15.54
N TRP A 228 5.65 0.36 -16.28
CA TRP A 228 5.89 -0.97 -15.72
C TRP A 228 7.38 -1.21 -15.45
N VAL A 229 7.83 -0.87 -14.25
CA VAL A 229 9.18 -1.23 -13.78
C VAL A 229 9.12 -2.50 -12.94
N VAL A 230 9.86 -3.53 -13.34
CA VAL A 230 9.92 -4.82 -12.62
C VAL A 230 10.70 -4.66 -11.31
N THR A 231 10.11 -5.12 -10.21
CA THR A 231 10.81 -5.23 -8.92
C THR A 231 11.86 -6.33 -9.03
N LYS A 232 13.14 -5.98 -8.86
CA LYS A 232 14.22 -6.97 -8.82
C LYS A 232 14.07 -7.83 -7.56
N LYS A 233 13.97 -9.14 -7.75
CA LYS A 233 14.05 -10.17 -6.70
C LYS A 233 15.53 -10.50 -6.51
N THR A 234 16.01 -10.46 -5.28
CA THR A 234 17.43 -10.68 -4.98
C THR A 234 17.76 -12.17 -4.88
N GLY A 235 16.76 -13.02 -4.60
CA GLY A 235 16.98 -14.46 -4.42
C GLY A 235 17.79 -14.77 -3.16
N ASN A 236 17.59 -15.95 -2.59
CA ASN A 236 18.33 -16.43 -1.41
C ASN A 236 19.60 -17.20 -1.82
N ASN A 237 20.34 -16.74 -2.83
CA ASN A 237 21.59 -17.40 -3.22
C ASN A 237 22.71 -16.98 -2.28
N PHE A 238 22.85 -17.73 -1.18
CA PHE A 238 24.12 -17.93 -0.46
C PHE A 238 24.98 -18.99 -1.15
N GLU A 239 24.92 -19.07 -2.48
CA GLU A 239 25.84 -19.86 -3.28
C GLU A 239 26.47 -18.93 -4.30
N ASP A 240 27.78 -18.75 -4.14
CA ASP A 240 28.69 -18.11 -5.07
C ASP A 240 28.49 -18.73 -6.46
N ASN A 241 27.71 -18.05 -7.28
CA ASN A 241 27.83 -18.19 -8.72
C ASN A 241 27.87 -16.78 -9.28
N GLU A 242 29.01 -16.50 -9.91
CA GLU A 242 29.41 -15.22 -10.49
C GLU A 242 28.29 -14.65 -11.38
N VAL A 243 27.43 -13.83 -10.77
CA VAL A 243 26.64 -12.86 -11.52
C VAL A 243 27.68 -11.89 -12.08
N PRO A 244 27.75 -11.65 -13.40
CA PRO A 244 28.74 -10.74 -13.95
C PRO A 244 28.60 -9.42 -13.21
N LEU A 245 29.70 -8.98 -12.60
CA LEU A 245 29.83 -7.74 -11.84
C LEU A 245 29.32 -6.60 -12.71
N LEU A 246 28.00 -6.37 -12.64
CA LEU A 246 27.32 -5.26 -13.27
C LEU A 246 27.99 -4.04 -12.67
N GLN A 247 28.84 -3.44 -13.51
CA GLN A 247 29.64 -2.26 -13.29
C GLN A 247 29.02 -1.45 -12.16
N LYS A 248 29.69 -1.43 -11.00
CA LYS A 248 29.27 -0.80 -9.75
C LYS A 248 29.17 0.71 -10.01
N THR A 249 28.13 1.13 -10.73
CA THR A 249 27.89 2.53 -11.05
C THR A 249 27.63 3.16 -9.71
N ARG A 250 28.57 3.99 -9.26
CA ARG A 250 28.52 4.71 -8.01
C ARG A 250 27.25 5.56 -8.04
N LYS A 251 26.11 4.98 -7.61
CA LYS A 251 24.81 5.67 -7.63
C LYS A 251 25.01 6.96 -6.86
N ARG A 252 24.82 8.10 -7.53
CA ARG A 252 25.03 9.41 -6.93
C ARG A 252 24.18 9.49 -5.67
N LEU A 253 24.66 10.19 -4.65
CA LEU A 253 23.89 10.44 -3.41
C LEU A 253 22.48 10.97 -3.75
N ARG A 254 22.37 11.75 -4.82
CA ARG A 254 21.13 12.29 -5.39
C ARG A 254 20.11 11.21 -5.83
N ASP A 255 20.55 10.04 -6.28
CA ASP A 255 19.65 8.93 -6.66
C ASP A 255 19.09 8.16 -5.46
N ARG A 256 19.63 8.43 -4.27
CA ARG A 256 19.23 7.83 -2.99
C ARG A 256 18.25 8.69 -2.21
N VAL A 257 18.08 9.96 -2.60
CA VAL A 257 17.24 10.93 -1.90
C VAL A 257 15.93 11.11 -2.65
N ASN A 258 14.80 10.84 -1.99
CA ASN A 258 13.49 11.15 -2.52
C ASN A 258 13.12 12.59 -2.13
N PHE A 259 13.27 13.50 -3.08
CA PHE A 259 13.15 14.94 -2.85
C PHE A 259 11.78 15.36 -2.32
N ARG A 260 10.70 14.69 -2.74
CA ARG A 260 9.33 15.06 -2.34
C ARG A 260 9.11 14.82 -0.85
N GLU A 261 9.61 13.71 -0.35
CA GLU A 261 9.53 13.31 1.05
C GLU A 261 10.34 14.27 1.93
N ILE A 262 11.49 14.75 1.45
CA ILE A 262 12.28 15.77 2.14
C ILE A 262 11.56 17.12 2.18
N VAL A 263 11.01 17.58 1.06
CA VAL A 263 10.23 18.83 1.01
C VAL A 263 9.02 18.75 1.94
N PHE A 264 8.30 17.63 1.91
CA PHE A 264 7.14 17.41 2.76
C PHE A 264 7.51 17.35 4.24
N SER A 265 8.65 16.73 4.56
CA SER A 265 9.19 16.73 5.91
C SER A 265 9.48 18.15 6.43
N ALA A 266 10.09 19.02 5.60
CA ALA A 266 10.35 20.40 5.98
C ALA A 266 9.05 21.16 6.31
N PHE A 267 7.99 20.93 5.52
CA PHE A 267 6.64 21.46 5.81
C PHE A 267 6.11 20.97 7.17
N LEU A 268 6.21 19.67 7.46
CA LEU A 268 5.78 19.13 8.76
C LEU A 268 6.58 19.68 9.94
N PHE A 269 7.90 19.82 9.80
CA PHE A 269 8.77 20.42 10.82
C PHE A 269 8.44 21.89 11.07
N PHE A 270 8.11 22.64 10.01
CA PHE A 270 7.65 24.02 10.14
C PHE A 270 6.34 24.08 10.94
N CYS A 271 5.35 23.26 10.57
CA CYS A 271 4.08 23.19 11.30
C CYS A 271 4.26 22.73 12.76
N ALA A 272 5.11 21.76 13.01
CA ALA A 272 5.41 21.29 14.38
C ALA A 272 6.05 22.39 15.23
N SER A 273 7.02 23.12 14.66
CA SER A 273 7.74 24.20 15.35
C SER A 273 6.84 25.40 15.62
N TYR A 274 5.96 25.76 14.68
CA TYR A 274 4.98 26.81 14.91
C TYR A 274 3.99 26.42 16.02
N ASN A 275 3.48 25.18 16.05
CA ASN A 275 2.60 24.72 17.13
C ASN A 275 3.30 24.67 18.50
N LEU A 276 4.63 24.45 18.51
CA LEU A 276 5.44 24.49 19.73
C LEU A 276 5.60 25.93 20.27
N VAL A 277 5.79 26.92 19.39
CA VAL A 277 5.99 28.33 19.76
C VAL A 277 4.66 29.05 20.04
N PHE A 278 3.59 28.69 19.33
CA PHE A 278 2.25 29.24 19.49
C PHE A 278 1.27 28.13 19.90
N PRO A 279 1.22 27.77 21.20
CA PRO A 279 0.35 26.71 21.67
C PRO A 279 -1.12 27.13 21.52
N GLY A 280 -1.85 26.47 20.63
CA GLY A 280 -3.31 26.54 20.57
C GLY A 280 -3.98 25.68 21.65
N LYS A 281 -5.31 25.53 21.56
CA LYS A 281 -6.09 24.64 22.47
C LYS A 281 -5.72 23.16 22.35
N THR A 282 -5.09 22.76 21.25
CA THR A 282 -4.61 21.39 21.02
C THR A 282 -3.14 21.42 20.63
N SER A 283 -2.35 20.54 21.25
CA SER A 283 -0.90 20.43 21.03
C SER A 283 -0.61 19.11 20.31
N TYR A 284 -0.46 19.18 18.98
CA TYR A 284 -0.10 18.02 18.15
C TYR A 284 1.37 18.04 17.69
N TYR A 285 2.16 19.02 18.13
CA TYR A 285 3.56 19.20 17.72
C TYR A 285 4.40 17.92 17.81
N PHE A 286 4.24 17.11 18.88
CA PHE A 286 4.99 15.87 19.04
C PHE A 286 4.69 14.85 17.92
N ASN A 287 3.41 14.68 17.58
CA ASN A 287 3.01 13.79 16.48
C ASN A 287 3.55 14.29 15.14
N LEU A 288 3.50 15.61 14.91
CA LEU A 288 4.02 16.23 13.68
C LEU A 288 5.54 16.10 13.56
N TYR A 289 6.29 16.22 14.66
CA TYR A 289 7.73 15.96 14.67
C TYR A 289 8.05 14.50 14.34
N LEU A 290 7.33 13.54 14.92
CA LEU A 290 7.52 12.12 14.61
C LEU A 290 7.19 11.81 13.14
N GLN A 291 6.11 12.38 12.62
CA GLN A 291 5.72 12.24 11.22
C GLN A 291 6.79 12.87 10.30
N GLY A 292 7.24 14.09 10.60
CA GLY A 292 8.32 14.77 9.88
C GLY A 292 9.60 13.94 9.83
N LEU A 293 10.01 13.36 10.98
CA LEU A 293 11.16 12.46 11.07
C LEU A 293 10.99 11.21 10.19
N ALA A 294 9.80 10.61 10.17
CA ALA A 294 9.52 9.46 9.32
C ALA A 294 9.68 9.77 7.83
N PHE A 295 9.20 10.94 7.38
CA PHE A 295 9.41 11.43 6.01
C PHE A 295 10.90 11.65 5.70
N VAL A 296 11.71 12.15 6.65
CA VAL A 296 13.18 12.24 6.45
C VAL A 296 13.81 10.86 6.33
N CYS A 297 13.52 9.95 7.27
CA CYS A 297 14.14 8.64 7.30
C CYS A 297 13.85 7.83 6.02
N LEU A 298 12.63 7.92 5.50
CA LEU A 298 12.25 7.30 4.24
C LEU A 298 12.79 8.07 3.02
N GLY A 299 12.79 9.40 3.08
CA GLY A 299 13.36 10.28 2.05
C GLY A 299 14.85 10.05 1.83
N LEU A 300 15.60 9.75 2.90
CA LEU A 300 17.03 9.41 2.85
C LEU A 300 17.31 7.90 2.66
N ASN A 301 16.26 7.08 2.53
CA ASN A 301 16.33 5.62 2.33
C ASN A 301 17.07 4.88 3.47
N PHE A 302 16.96 5.35 4.72
CA PHE A 302 17.58 4.74 5.91
C PHE A 302 16.92 3.43 6.37
N THR A 303 15.75 3.07 5.84
CA THR A 303 14.96 1.91 6.29
C THR A 303 15.16 0.64 5.45
N GLY A 304 15.74 0.76 4.25
CA GLY A 304 16.02 -0.36 3.36
C GLY A 304 17.37 -1.03 3.66
N THR A 305 17.66 -2.13 2.98
CA THR A 305 19.00 -2.74 3.05
C THR A 305 20.04 -1.78 2.46
N CYS A 306 20.92 -1.25 3.32
CA CYS A 306 22.05 -0.44 2.89
C CYS A 306 23.00 -1.32 2.10
N SER A 307 23.18 -1.05 0.81
CA SER A 307 24.20 -1.69 -0.04
C SER A 307 25.66 -1.37 0.39
N CYS A 308 25.86 -0.88 1.61
CA CYS A 308 27.15 -0.58 2.23
C CYS A 308 27.55 -1.59 3.32
N CYS A 309 26.65 -2.48 3.73
CA CYS A 309 26.95 -3.57 4.67
C CYS A 309 26.72 -4.96 4.04
N GLN A 310 27.04 -5.08 2.76
CA GLN A 310 27.29 -6.34 2.06
C GLN A 310 28.65 -6.26 1.40
#